data_AF-A0A1I6XFE4-F1
#
_entry.id   AF-A0A1I6XFE4-F1
#
_cell.length_a   1.000
_cell.length_b   1.000
_cell.length_c   1.000
_cell.angle_alpha   90.00
_cell.angle_beta   90.00
_cell.angle_gamma   90.00
#
_symmetry.space_group_name_H-M   'P 1'
#
loop_
_entity.id
_entity.type
_entity.pdbx_description
1 polymer ?
#
loop_
_entity_poly.entity_id
_entity_poly.type
_entity_poly.pdbx_seq_one_letter_code
_entity_poly.pdbx_strand_id
1 'polypeptide(L)'
;MAPIDDPAGLLPLDRTQLDALREHLDAVIAAGGCDRTHRATDAWAAGHGIALDRLHECLEEFGGFCDCEVVMNVDPGAVFEEATPEATRVAAQEAAQVAAQAASGPAAAGPSAR
;
A
#
# COMPACT_ATOMS: atom_id res chain seq x y z
N MET A 1 2.74 -6.67 -26.76
CA MET A 1 3.10 -6.33 -25.37
C MET A 1 2.75 -4.86 -25.20
N ALA A 2 1.67 -4.54 -24.48
CA ALA A 2 1.35 -3.15 -24.14
C ALA A 2 2.38 -2.63 -23.12
N PRO A 3 2.63 -1.31 -23.02
CA PRO A 3 3.51 -0.77 -21.99
C PRO A 3 2.85 -0.99 -20.62
N ILE A 4 3.56 -1.69 -19.74
CA ILE A 4 3.21 -1.86 -18.34
C ILE A 4 3.80 -0.64 -17.62
N ASP A 5 3.22 0.52 -17.89
CA ASP A 5 3.57 1.75 -17.21
C ASP A 5 2.24 2.32 -16.71
N ASP A 6 1.96 2.15 -15.41
CA ASP A 6 1.15 3.12 -14.70
C ASP A 6 2.09 4.26 -14.28
N PRO A 7 2.18 5.36 -15.03
CA PRO A 7 3.10 6.45 -14.71
C PRO A 7 2.77 7.16 -13.38
N ALA A 8 1.66 6.81 -12.71
CA ALA A 8 1.26 7.32 -11.41
C ALA A 8 1.04 6.22 -10.34
N GLY A 9 1.32 4.95 -10.67
CA GLY A 9 0.99 3.78 -9.84
C GLY A 9 2.03 3.48 -8.77
N LEU A 10 1.56 2.98 -7.62
CA LEU A 10 2.38 2.59 -6.48
C LEU A 10 3.28 1.36 -6.75
N LEU A 11 3.05 0.63 -7.86
CA LEU A 11 3.87 -0.50 -8.33
C LEU A 11 3.97 -0.49 -9.87
N PRO A 12 5.08 -0.97 -10.46
CA PRO A 12 5.18 -1.26 -11.89
C PRO A 12 4.52 -2.61 -12.26
N LEU A 13 3.42 -2.93 -11.59
CA LEU A 13 2.65 -4.17 -11.71
C LEU A 13 1.16 -3.81 -11.71
N ASP A 14 0.35 -4.52 -12.49
CA ASP A 14 -1.08 -4.56 -12.24
C ASP A 14 -1.43 -5.52 -11.08
N ARG A 15 -2.70 -5.49 -10.65
CA ARG A 15 -3.19 -6.36 -9.56
C ARG A 15 -2.98 -7.84 -9.83
N THR A 16 -3.26 -8.29 -11.05
CA THR A 16 -3.11 -9.70 -11.43
C THR A 16 -1.65 -10.12 -11.42
N GLN A 17 -0.74 -9.24 -11.84
CA GLN A 17 0.69 -9.45 -11.79
C GLN A 17 1.22 -9.52 -10.36
N LEU A 18 0.75 -8.65 -9.46
CA LEU A 18 1.14 -8.74 -8.05
C LEU A 18 0.63 -10.03 -7.41
N ASP A 19 -0.62 -10.43 -7.68
CA ASP A 19 -1.16 -11.72 -7.22
C ASP A 19 -0.30 -12.90 -7.72
N ALA A 20 0.03 -12.91 -9.02
CA ALA A 20 0.85 -13.96 -9.62
C ALA A 20 2.29 -13.99 -9.09
N LEU A 21 2.89 -12.82 -8.82
CA LEU A 21 4.19 -12.71 -8.16
C LEU A 21 4.11 -13.34 -6.76
N ARG A 22 3.12 -12.95 -5.94
CA ARG A 22 2.98 -13.47 -4.58
C ARG A 22 2.79 -14.99 -4.54
N GLU A 23 1.97 -15.55 -5.44
CA GLU A 23 1.79 -17.00 -5.57
C GLU A 23 3.12 -17.70 -5.94
N HIS A 24 3.88 -17.13 -6.88
CA HIS A 24 5.19 -17.65 -7.25
C HIS A 24 6.17 -17.65 -6.06
N LEU A 25 6.23 -16.54 -5.32
CA LEU A 25 7.11 -16.41 -4.16
C LEU A 25 6.73 -17.37 -3.04
N ASP A 26 5.44 -17.51 -2.74
CA ASP A 26 4.95 -18.46 -1.73
C ASP A 26 5.39 -19.90 -2.04
N ALA A 27 5.26 -20.32 -3.31
CA ALA A 27 5.72 -21.64 -3.75
C ALA A 27 7.24 -21.82 -3.63
N VAL A 28 8.04 -20.81 -3.99
CA VAL A 28 9.51 -20.86 -3.87
C VAL A 28 9.94 -20.92 -2.40
N ILE A 29 9.33 -20.10 -1.54
CA ILE A 29 9.62 -20.06 -0.10
C ILE A 29 9.20 -21.37 0.57
N ALA A 30 8.04 -21.94 0.21
CA ALA A 30 7.61 -23.22 0.73
C ALA A 30 8.59 -24.36 0.40
N ALA A 31 9.23 -24.29 -0.77
CA ALA A 31 10.19 -25.31 -1.22
C ALA A 31 11.60 -25.14 -0.63
N GLY A 32 12.07 -23.90 -0.45
CA GLY A 32 13.48 -23.61 -0.16
C GLY A 32 13.74 -22.68 1.03
N GLY A 33 12.70 -22.14 1.65
CA GLY A 33 12.80 -21.06 2.63
C GLY A 33 13.16 -19.72 2.00
N CYS A 34 13.21 -18.67 2.84
CA CYS A 34 13.65 -17.35 2.41
C CYS A 34 15.13 -17.10 2.76
N ASP A 35 15.90 -16.57 1.80
CA ASP A 35 17.31 -16.20 1.97
C ASP A 35 17.52 -14.71 2.30
N ARG A 36 16.43 -13.96 2.52
CA ARG A 36 16.39 -12.52 2.76
C ARG A 36 16.89 -11.67 1.60
N THR A 37 16.61 -12.10 0.38
CA THR A 37 16.86 -11.33 -0.85
C THR A 37 15.60 -11.24 -1.70
N HIS A 38 15.64 -10.46 -2.80
CA HIS A 38 14.63 -10.44 -3.85
C HIS A 38 14.90 -11.44 -4.99
N ARG A 39 15.72 -12.48 -4.76
CA ARG A 39 16.20 -13.36 -5.85
C ARG A 39 15.07 -13.98 -6.67
N ALA A 40 13.98 -14.44 -6.04
CA ALA A 40 12.86 -15.01 -6.77
C ALA A 40 12.01 -13.92 -7.43
N THR A 41 11.84 -12.77 -6.78
CA THR A 41 11.21 -11.58 -7.36
C THR A 41 11.91 -11.14 -8.64
N ASP A 42 13.25 -11.04 -8.63
CA ASP A 42 14.06 -10.63 -9.77
C ASP A 42 13.93 -11.59 -10.94
N ALA A 43 13.99 -12.89 -10.65
CA ALA A 43 13.84 -13.93 -11.67
C ALA A 43 12.45 -13.87 -12.32
N TRP A 44 11.41 -13.67 -11.52
CA TRP A 44 10.04 -13.53 -12.01
C TRP A 44 9.86 -12.27 -12.85
N ALA A 45 10.29 -11.11 -12.33
CA ALA A 45 10.14 -9.81 -12.98
C ALA A 45 10.92 -9.71 -14.30
N ALA A 46 12.15 -10.26 -14.34
CA ALA A 46 12.94 -10.33 -15.56
C ALA A 46 12.24 -11.15 -16.66
N GLY A 47 11.53 -12.23 -16.30
CA GLY A 47 10.74 -13.03 -17.22
C GLY A 47 9.52 -12.31 -17.82
N HIS A 48 9.08 -11.23 -17.19
CA HIS A 48 7.91 -10.44 -17.58
C HIS A 48 8.26 -9.06 -18.15
N GLY A 49 9.56 -8.71 -18.20
CA GLY A 49 10.03 -7.43 -18.72
C GLY A 49 9.77 -6.24 -17.78
N ILE A 50 9.69 -6.48 -16.47
CA ILE A 50 9.46 -5.44 -15.45
C ILE A 50 10.81 -4.87 -15.00
N ALA A 51 10.87 -3.54 -14.84
CA ALA A 51 12.07 -2.86 -14.38
C ALA A 51 12.35 -3.15 -12.89
N LEU A 52 13.46 -3.83 -12.60
CA LEU A 52 13.80 -4.31 -11.25
C LEU A 52 13.98 -3.16 -10.25
N ASP A 53 14.77 -2.14 -10.61
CA ASP A 53 15.05 -1.01 -9.71
C ASP A 53 13.74 -0.35 -9.23
N ARG A 54 12.82 -0.09 -10.17
CA ARG A 54 11.52 0.50 -9.83
C ARG A 54 10.64 -0.45 -9.02
N LEU A 55 10.69 -1.74 -9.33
CA LEU A 55 9.94 -2.75 -8.60
C LEU A 55 10.42 -2.82 -7.15
N HIS A 56 11.73 -2.85 -6.90
CA HIS A 56 12.29 -2.87 -5.55
C HIS A 56 11.90 -1.65 -4.75
N GLU A 57 12.10 -0.44 -5.29
CA GLU A 57 11.69 0.81 -4.63
C GLU A 57 10.23 0.75 -4.16
N CYS A 58 9.33 0.35 -5.05
CA CYS A 58 7.91 0.25 -4.73
C CYS A 58 7.60 -0.86 -3.71
N LEU A 59 8.22 -2.04 -3.81
CA LEU A 59 8.00 -3.12 -2.85
C LEU A 59 8.48 -2.72 -1.44
N GLU A 60 9.60 -2.00 -1.35
CA GLU A 60 10.17 -1.51 -0.10
C GLU A 60 9.28 -0.45 0.57
N GLU A 61 8.57 0.39 -0.20
CA GLU A 61 7.57 1.33 0.33
C GLU A 61 6.44 0.61 1.08
N PHE A 62 6.11 -0.62 0.69
CA PHE A 62 5.16 -1.49 1.39
C PHE A 62 5.83 -2.48 2.36
N GLY A 63 7.13 -2.31 2.64
CA GLY A 63 7.88 -3.13 3.58
C GLY A 63 8.30 -4.50 3.05
N GLY A 64 8.41 -4.68 1.73
CA GLY A 64 8.87 -5.91 1.08
C GLY A 64 10.37 -5.92 0.77
N PHE A 65 11.26 -6.07 1.76
CA PHE A 65 12.73 -6.06 1.57
C PHE A 65 13.33 -7.46 1.25
N CYS A 66 12.54 -8.53 1.38
CA CYS A 66 12.84 -9.88 0.90
C CYS A 66 11.62 -10.46 0.18
N ASP A 67 11.82 -11.54 -0.59
CA ASP A 67 10.74 -12.36 -1.16
C ASP A 67 9.67 -12.73 -0.10
N CYS A 68 10.10 -13.02 1.13
CA CYS A 68 9.21 -13.32 2.25
C CYS A 68 8.29 -12.17 2.67
N GLU A 69 8.85 -10.97 2.75
CA GLU A 69 8.17 -9.77 3.17
C GLU A 69 7.28 -9.25 2.05
N VAL A 70 7.62 -9.51 0.78
CA VAL A 70 6.70 -9.25 -0.35
C VAL A 70 5.40 -10.03 -0.14
N VAL A 71 5.47 -11.33 0.18
CA VAL A 71 4.26 -12.14 0.44
C VAL A 71 3.48 -11.65 1.66
N MET A 72 4.19 -11.32 2.75
CA MET A 72 3.57 -10.96 4.04
C MET A 72 3.01 -9.54 4.10
N ASN A 73 3.65 -8.57 3.44
CA ASN A 73 3.39 -7.13 3.64
C ASN A 73 2.76 -6.46 2.41
N VAL A 74 3.06 -6.94 1.20
CA VAL A 74 2.62 -6.28 -0.05
C VAL A 74 1.28 -6.88 -0.50
N ASP A 75 0.19 -6.38 0.08
CA ASP A 75 -1.16 -6.84 -0.21
C ASP A 75 -1.79 -6.11 -1.43
N PRO A 76 -2.24 -6.81 -2.48
CA PRO A 76 -2.92 -6.22 -3.63
C PRO A 76 -4.22 -5.47 -3.30
N GLY A 77 -4.90 -5.83 -2.21
CA GLY A 77 -6.01 -5.04 -1.69
C GLY A 77 -5.51 -3.65 -1.29
N ALA A 78 -4.52 -3.60 -0.40
CA ALA A 78 -3.93 -2.35 0.07
C ALA A 78 -3.25 -1.51 -1.03
N VAL A 79 -2.58 -2.15 -2.00
CA VAL A 79 -1.85 -1.43 -3.07
C VAL A 79 -2.80 -0.86 -4.13
N PHE A 80 -3.88 -1.59 -4.45
CA PHE A 80 -4.78 -1.23 -5.55
C PHE A 80 -6.19 -0.86 -5.10
N GLU A 81 -6.42 -0.59 -3.80
CA GLU A 81 -7.72 -0.11 -3.35
C GLU A 81 -7.97 1.29 -3.91
N GLU A 82 -8.88 1.36 -4.89
CA GLU A 82 -9.55 2.59 -5.27
C GLU A 82 -10.10 3.24 -3.99
N ALA A 83 -9.85 4.53 -3.79
CA ALA A 83 -10.40 5.30 -2.67
C ALA A 83 -11.89 5.00 -2.53
N THR A 84 -12.26 4.15 -1.58
CA THR A 84 -13.66 3.78 -1.41
C THR A 84 -14.43 5.06 -1.08
N PRO A 85 -15.64 5.24 -1.63
CA PRO A 85 -16.50 6.37 -1.27
C PRO A 85 -16.73 6.44 0.25
N GLU A 86 -16.59 5.32 0.95
CA GLU A 86 -16.66 5.20 2.40
C GLU A 86 -15.45 5.81 3.12
N ALA A 87 -14.22 5.50 2.71
CA ALA A 87 -13.02 6.16 3.25
C ALA A 87 -13.06 7.69 3.01
N THR A 88 -13.53 8.11 1.84
CA THR A 88 -13.73 9.53 1.53
C THR A 88 -14.82 10.17 2.40
N ARG A 89 -15.92 9.45 2.69
CA ARG A 89 -16.97 9.92 3.60
C ARG A 89 -16.50 10.00 5.04
N VAL A 90 -15.75 9.03 5.54
CA VAL A 90 -15.21 9.02 6.90
C VAL A 90 -14.28 10.22 7.09
N ALA A 91 -13.35 10.45 6.16
CA ALA A 91 -12.47 11.61 6.19
C ALA A 91 -13.27 12.94 6.16
N ALA A 92 -14.34 13.03 5.37
CA ALA A 92 -15.21 14.21 5.33
C ALA A 92 -16.00 14.41 6.64
N GLN A 93 -16.47 13.33 7.28
CA GLN A 93 -17.19 13.37 8.55
C GLN A 93 -16.28 13.80 9.71
N GLU A 94 -15.04 13.31 9.76
CA GLU A 94 -14.06 13.72 10.76
C GLU A 94 -13.72 15.21 10.62
N ALA A 95 -13.51 15.70 9.39
CA ALA A 95 -13.28 17.11 9.14
C ALA A 95 -14.47 17.99 9.59
N ALA A 96 -15.70 17.55 9.33
CA ALA A 96 -16.91 18.25 9.78
C ALA A 96 -17.04 18.25 11.31
N GLN A 97 -16.66 17.17 11.98
CA GLN A 97 -16.72 17.06 13.44
C GLN A 97 -15.69 17.97 14.13
N VAL A 98 -14.47 18.05 13.59
CA VAL A 98 -13.44 18.99 14.09
C VAL A 98 -13.90 20.43 13.91
N ALA A 99 -14.52 20.77 12.77
CA ALA A 99 -15.09 22.09 12.55
C ALA A 99 -16.22 22.42 13.55
N ALA A 100 -17.09 21.45 13.87
CA ALA A 100 -18.15 21.62 14.84
C ALA A 100 -17.62 21.78 16.29
N GLN A 101 -16.56 21.07 16.65
CA GLN A 101 -15.89 21.20 17.95
C GLN A 101 -15.19 22.57 18.10
N ALA A 102 -14.55 23.07 17.03
CA ALA A 102 -13.94 24.39 17.02
C ALA A 102 -14.97 25.53 17.16
N ALA A 103 -16.18 25.34 16.62
CA ALA A 103 -17.29 26.29 16.78
C ALA A 103 -17.92 26.27 18.20
N SER A 104 -17.59 25.26 19.02
CA SER A 104 -18.16 25.06 20.36
C SER A 104 -17.25 25.54 21.50
N GLY A 105 -16.37 26.51 21.24
CA GLY A 105 -15.44 27.10 22.24
C GLY A 105 -16.13 27.54 23.55
N PRO A 106 -15.39 27.60 24.68
CA PRO A 106 -15.97 27.50 26.01
C PRO A 106 -16.86 28.70 26.32
N ALA A 107 -18.09 28.41 26.77
CA ALA A 107 -18.98 29.41 27.33
C ALA A 107 -18.27 30.14 28.47
N ALA A 108 -18.00 31.43 28.25
CA ALA A 108 -17.35 32.30 29.22
C ALA A 108 -18.10 32.24 30.56
N ALA A 109 -17.37 31.90 31.62
CA ALA A 109 -17.85 31.98 33.00
C ALA A 109 -18.31 33.42 33.29
N GLY A 110 -19.61 33.59 33.50
CA GLY A 110 -20.23 34.86 33.87
C GLY A 110 -19.72 35.36 35.23
N PRO A 111 -19.73 36.68 35.47
CA PRO A 111 -19.10 37.25 36.66
C PRO A 111 -19.88 36.88 37.92
N SER A 112 -19.16 36.39 38.92
CA SER A 112 -19.66 36.14 40.26
C SER A 112 -20.03 37.46 40.92
N ALA A 113 -21.33 37.71 41.12
CA ALA A 113 -21.81 38.82 41.93
C ALA A 113 -21.53 38.54 43.41
N ARG A 114 -21.02 39.57 44.11
CA ARG A 114 -20.79 39.58 45.57
C ARG A 114 -22.05 39.97 46.32
#